data_AF-P77695-F1
#
_entry.id   AF-P77695-F1
#
_cell.length_a   1.000
_cell.length_b   1.000
_cell.length_c   1.000
_cell.angle_alpha   90.00
_cell.angle_beta   90.00
_cell.angle_gamma   90.00
#
_symmetry.space_group_name_H-M   'P 1'
#
loop_
_entity.id
_entity.type
_entity.pdbx_description
1 polymer ?
#
loop_
_entity_poly.entity_id
_entity_poly.type
_entity_poly.pdbx_seq_one_letter_code
_entity_poly.pdbx_strand_id
1 'polypeptide(L)' 'MNIENLKTKAEADISEYITKKIIELKKKTGKEVTSIQFTAREKMTGLESYDVKINLI' A
#
# COMPACT_ATOMS: atom_id res chain seq x y z
N MET A 1 -14.28 20.05 -1.06
CA MET A 1 -12.88 19.85 -1.52
C MET A 1 -12.94 19.29 -2.92
N ASN A 2 -12.07 19.71 -3.84
CA ASN A 2 -12.05 19.16 -5.21
C ASN A 2 -11.74 17.65 -5.17
N ILE A 3 -12.30 16.87 -6.11
CA ILE A 3 -12.07 15.41 -6.22
C ILE A 3 -10.57 15.12 -6.36
N GLU A 4 -9.85 15.90 -7.17
CA GLU A 4 -8.39 15.75 -7.31
C GLU A 4 -7.66 15.96 -5.98
N ASN A 5 -8.03 16.97 -5.19
CA ASN A 5 -7.41 17.20 -3.88
C ASN A 5 -7.71 16.06 -2.90
N LEU A 6 -8.90 15.47 -2.97
CA LEU A 6 -9.26 14.29 -2.16
C LEU A 6 -8.42 13.08 -2.56
N LYS A 7 -8.24 12.85 -3.86
CA LYS A 7 -7.40 11.78 -4.41
C LYS A 7 -5.94 11.95 -3.97
N THR A 8 -5.35 13.13 -4.17
CA THR A 8 -3.97 13.42 -3.75
C THR A 8 -3.78 13.22 -2.25
N LYS A 9 -4.76 13.63 -1.44
CA LYS A 9 -4.71 13.39 0.01
C LYS A 9 -4.74 11.90 0.35
N ALA A 10 -5.63 11.13 -0.29
CA ALA A 10 -5.69 9.69 -0.08
C ALA A 10 -4.40 8.98 -0.51
N GLU A 11 -3.79 9.38 -1.63
CA GLU A 11 -2.50 8.86 -2.10
C GLU A 11 -1.38 9.15 -1.08
N ALA A 12 -1.36 10.35 -0.52
CA ALA A 12 -0.40 10.71 0.53
C ALA A 12 -0.58 9.88 1.80
N ASP A 13 -1.83 9.72 2.27
CA ASP A 13 -2.16 8.94 3.47
C ASP A 13 -1.77 7.45 3.28
N ILE A 14 -2.03 6.88 2.10
CA ILE A 14 -1.63 5.50 1.75
C ILE A 14 -0.11 5.36 1.71
N SER A 15 0.59 6.33 1.10
CA SER A 15 2.06 6.34 1.02
C SER A 15 2.72 6.39 2.40
N GLU A 16 2.20 7.23 3.29
CA GLU A 16 2.67 7.34 4.68
C GLU A 16 2.46 6.02 5.43
N TYR A 17 1.29 5.39 5.27
CA TYR A 17 0.98 4.11 5.90
C TYR A 17 1.92 2.99 5.43
N ILE A 18 2.14 2.87 4.11
CA ILE A 18 3.06 1.88 3.54
C ILE A 18 4.48 2.11 4.08
N THR A 19 4.94 3.36 4.14
CA THR A 19 6.27 3.70 4.65
C THR A 19 6.45 3.27 6.11
N LYS A 20 5.45 3.53 6.97
CA LYS A 20 5.47 3.07 8.36
C LYS A 20 5.57 1.54 8.44
N LYS A 21 4.82 0.82 7.61
CA LYS A 21 4.85 -0.66 7.58
C LYS A 21 6.18 -1.22 7.08
N ILE A 22 6.82 -0.58 6.09
CA ILE A 22 8.16 -0.95 5.63
C ILE A 22 9.17 -0.81 6.77
N ILE A 23 9.16 0.31 7.50
CA ILE A 23 10.07 0.56 8.62
C ILE A 23 9.84 -0.46 9.75
N GLU A 24 8.58 -0.74 10.10
CA GLU A 24 8.22 -1.76 11.08
C GLU A 24 8.73 -3.15 10.67
N LEU A 25 8.56 -3.52 9.39
CA LEU A 25 8.97 -4.82 8.88
C LEU A 25 10.50 -4.96 8.86
N LYS A 26 11.23 -3.92 8.43
CA LYS A 26 12.69 -3.87 8.49
C LYS A 26 13.21 -4.00 9.91
N LYS A 27 12.61 -3.29 10.88
CA LYS A 27 12.96 -3.42 12.30
C LYS A 27 12.77 -4.84 12.85
N LYS A 28 11.73 -5.55 12.38
CA LYS A 28 11.41 -6.92 12.84
C LYS A 28 12.23 -8.01 12.15
N THR A 29 12.58 -7.82 10.87
CA THR A 29 13.19 -8.87 10.05
C THR A 29 14.66 -8.64 9.75
N GLY A 30 15.16 -7.41 9.88
CA GLY A 30 16.49 -6.99 9.43
C GLY A 30 16.64 -6.93 7.91
N LYS A 31 15.57 -7.19 7.14
CA LYS A 31 15.58 -7.24 5.68
C LYS A 31 14.96 -6.00 5.05
N GLU A 32 15.40 -5.68 3.85
CA GLU A 32 14.84 -4.58 3.06
C GLU A 32 13.63 -5.05 2.26
N VAL A 33 12.60 -4.20 2.16
CA VAL A 33 11.50 -4.44 1.23
C VAL A 33 11.96 -4.09 -0.18
N THR A 34 12.01 -5.07 -1.08
CA THR A 34 12.44 -4.86 -2.46
C THR A 34 11.28 -4.48 -3.38
N SER A 35 10.11 -5.06 -3.15
CA SER A 35 8.92 -4.77 -3.95
C SER A 35 7.65 -5.08 -3.19
N ILE A 36 6.60 -4.32 -3.47
CA ILE A 36 5.23 -4.58 -3.03
C ILE A 36 4.36 -4.74 -4.27
N GLN A 37 3.66 -5.86 -4.38
CA GLN A 37 2.76 -6.16 -5.48
C GLN A 37 1.32 -6.06 -4.98
N PHE A 38 0.49 -5.34 -5.71
CA PHE A 38 -0.94 -5.19 -5.45
C PHE A 38 -1.72 -5.92 -6.54
N THR A 39 -2.60 -6.83 -6.15
CA THR A 39 -3.50 -7.54 -7.07
C THR A 39 -4.94 -7.15 -6.76
N ALA A 40 -5.64 -6.55 -7.71
CA ALA A 40 -7.02 -6.14 -7.52
C ALA A 40 -7.92 -7.35 -7.22
N ARG A 41 -8.75 -7.23 -6.19
CA ARG A 41 -9.87 -8.13 -5.92
C ARG A 41 -11.15 -7.40 -6.26
N GLU A 42 -11.88 -7.94 -7.20
CA GLU A 42 -13.12 -7.34 -7.71
C GLU A 42 -14.33 -8.17 -7.30
N LYS A 43 -15.43 -7.47 -7.06
CA LYS A 43 -16.78 -8.04 -6.94
C LYS A 43 -17.63 -7.54 -8.10
N MET A 44 -18.85 -8.06 -8.22
CA MET A 44 -19.81 -7.61 -9.25
C MET A 44 -20.04 -6.09 -9.23
N THR A 45 -19.89 -5.44 -8.07
CA THR A 45 -20.09 -4.00 -7.88
C THR A 45 -18.84 -3.15 -8.15
N GLY A 46 -17.69 -3.76 -8.47
CA GLY A 46 -16.42 -3.08 -8.72
C GLY A 46 -15.28 -3.56 -7.82
N LEU A 47 -14.20 -2.77 -7.77
CA LEU A 47 -13.02 -3.04 -6.95
C LEU A 47 -13.39 -3.13 -5.47
N GLU A 48 -13.14 -4.28 -4.85
CA GLU A 48 -13.36 -4.50 -3.43
C GLU A 48 -12.10 -4.20 -2.60
N SER A 49 -10.95 -4.74 -3.01
CA SER A 49 -9.70 -4.61 -2.26
C SER A 49 -8.49 -4.92 -3.13
N TYR A 50 -7.29 -4.89 -2.54
CA TYR A 50 -6.09 -5.45 -3.13
C TYR A 50 -5.53 -6.55 -2.24
N ASP A 51 -5.16 -7.68 -2.84
CA ASP A 51 -4.19 -8.59 -2.22
C ASP A 51 -2.79 -7.98 -2.33
N VAL A 52 -2.00 -8.14 -1.26
CA VAL A 52 -0.67 -7.55 -1.15
C VAL A 52 0.37 -8.66 -0.98
N LYS A 53 1.41 -8.64 -1.82
CA LYS A 53 2.59 -9.50 -1.67
C LYS A 53 3.85 -8.65 -1.53
N ILE A 54 4.66 -8.96 -0.53
CA ILE A 54 5.91 -8.25 -0.22
C ILE A 54 7.08 -9.19 -0.45
N ASN A 55 8.09 -8.73 -1.19
CA ASN A 55 9.36 -9.42 -1.32
C ASN A 55 10.41 -8.70 -0.47
N LEU A 56 11.26 -9.49 0.19
CA LEU A 56 12.32 -9.02 1.07
C LEU A 56 13.68 -9.47 0.53
N ILE A 57 14.72 -8.68 0.73
CA ILE A 57 16.12 -9.07 0.55
C ILE A 57 16.89 -8.93 1.86
#